data_AF-A0A4Q3WU79-F1
#
_entry.id   AF-A0A4Q3WU79-F1
#
_cell.length_a   1.000
_cell.length_b   1.000
_cell.length_c   1.000
_cell.angle_alpha   90.00
_cell.angle_beta   90.00
_cell.angle_gamma   90.00
#
_symmetry.space_group_name_H-M   'P 1'
#
loop_
_entity.id
_entity.type
_entity.pdbx_description
1 polymer ?
#
loop_
_entity_poly.entity_id
_entity_poly.type
_entity_poly.pdbx_seq_one_letter_code
_entity_poly.pdbx_strand_id
1 'polypeptide(L)'
;MADWRLITNSIGIVLTMIGVYMVYANSPINAHVIDGGDFETDLSLEDRSTKRRNKLLRVGVYIVLTGSFLQFVSNFLPPVDATAT
;
A
#
# COMPACT_ATOMS: atom_id res chain seq x y z
N MET A 1 23.03 19.75 -7.02
CA MET A 1 22.98 18.63 -6.06
C MET A 1 21.61 17.99 -6.17
N ALA A 2 21.49 16.67 -6.03
CA ALA A 2 20.18 16.01 -6.08
C ALA A 2 19.37 16.38 -4.83
N ASP A 3 18.11 16.79 -5.02
CA ASP A 3 17.20 17.11 -3.92
C ASP A 3 16.71 15.82 -3.28
N TRP A 4 17.44 15.35 -2.26
CA TRP A 4 17.12 14.13 -1.53
C TRP A 4 15.78 14.20 -0.80
N ARG A 5 15.33 15.40 -0.41
CA ARG A 5 14.00 15.60 0.15
C ARG A 5 12.92 15.36 -0.90
N LEU A 6 13.08 15.92 -2.10
CA LEU A 6 12.15 15.69 -3.20
C LEU A 6 12.09 14.20 -3.60
N ILE A 7 13.25 13.55 -3.72
CA ILE A 7 13.34 12.15 -4.14
C ILE A 7 12.67 11.23 -3.12
N THR A 8 12.99 11.38 -1.83
CA THR A 8 12.42 10.55 -0.76
C THR A 8 10.91 10.76 -0.60
N ASN A 9 10.43 11.99 -0.74
CA ASN A 9 9.01 12.30 -0.71
C ASN A 9 8.27 11.65 -1.90
N SER A 10 8.82 11.79 -3.11
CA SER A 10 8.25 11.22 -4.34
C SER A 10 8.17 9.69 -4.28
N ILE A 11 9.22 9.03 -3.80
CA ILE A 11 9.23 7.58 -3.58
C ILE A 11 8.15 7.19 -2.56
N GLY A 12 8.03 7.95 -1.47
CA GLY A 12 6.99 7.73 -0.47
C GLY A 12 5.58 7.82 -1.06
N ILE A 13 5.30 8.82 -1.90
CA ILE A 13 4.02 8.96 -2.60
C ILE A 13 3.73 7.74 -3.50
N VAL A 14 4.70 7.32 -4.31
CA VAL A 14 4.53 6.18 -5.22
C VAL A 14 4.25 4.89 -4.44
N LEU A 15 4.99 4.66 -3.35
CA LEU A 15 4.75 3.50 -2.48
C LEU A 15 3.36 3.55 -1.86
N THR A 16 2.92 4.71 -1.36
CA THR A 16 1.57 4.86 -0.82
C THR A 16 0.51 4.58 -1.88
N MET A 17 0.67 5.05 -3.12
CA MET A 17 -0.27 4.73 -4.21
C MET A 17 -0.33 3.23 -4.51
N ILE A 18 0.82 2.56 -4.60
CA ILE A 18 0.89 1.11 -4.83
C ILE A 18 0.23 0.35 -3.68
N GLY A 19 0.53 0.73 -2.43
CA GLY A 19 -0.04 0.12 -1.24
C GLY A 19 -1.55 0.28 -1.17
N VAL A 20 -2.08 1.48 -1.45
CA VAL A 20 -3.53 1.75 -1.50
C VAL A 20 -4.20 0.93 -2.59
N TYR A 21 -3.61 0.85 -3.79
CA TYR A 21 -4.14 0.01 -4.86
C TYR A 21 -4.18 -1.47 -4.47
N MET A 22 -3.12 -1.97 -3.82
CA MET A 22 -3.04 -3.36 -3.36
C MET A 22 -4.09 -3.66 -2.27
N VAL A 23 -4.33 -2.73 -1.36
CA VAL A 23 -5.41 -2.83 -0.36
C VAL A 23 -6.77 -2.82 -1.04
N TYR A 24 -7.01 -1.91 -2.00
CA TYR A 24 -8.28 -1.82 -2.72
C TYR A 24 -8.59 -3.09 -3.53
N ALA A 25 -7.61 -3.62 -4.27
CA ALA A 25 -7.76 -4.82 -5.09
C ALA A 25 -7.96 -6.11 -4.27
N ASN A 26 -7.45 -6.17 -3.04
CA ASN A 26 -7.59 -7.33 -2.15
C ASN A 26 -8.61 -7.10 -1.04
N SER A 27 -9.29 -5.94 -1.02
CA SER A 27 -10.28 -5.61 0.00
C SER A 27 -11.51 -6.49 -0.15
N PRO A 28 -11.98 -7.14 0.93
CA PRO A 28 -13.21 -7.92 0.90
C PRO A 28 -14.44 -7.05 0.60
N ILE A 29 -14.35 -5.74 0.82
CA ILE A 29 -15.43 -4.77 0.55
C ILE A 29 -15.61 -4.54 -0.97
N ASN A 30 -14.56 -4.74 -1.76
CA ASN A 30 -14.58 -4.49 -3.21
C ASN A 30 -15.00 -5.74 -4.01
N ALA A 31 -15.04 -6.91 -3.36
CA ALA A 31 -15.69 -8.08 -3.92
C ALA A 31 -17.20 -7.90 -3.73
N HIS A 32 -17.86 -7.33 -4.74
CA HIS A 32 -19.31 -7.41 -4.97
C HIS A 32 -19.86 -8.84 -4.77
N VAL A 33 -19.01 -9.86 -4.82
CA VAL A 33 -19.34 -11.28 -4.73
C VAL A 33 -18.73 -11.84 -3.44
N ILE A 34 -19.26 -11.46 -2.29
CA ILE A 34 -19.48 -12.48 -1.26
C ILE A 34 -20.69 -13.22 -1.80
N ASP A 35 -20.42 -14.24 -2.62
CA ASP A 35 -21.44 -15.19 -3.04
C ASP A 35 -22.18 -15.61 -1.78
N GLY A 36 -23.47 -15.27 -1.70
CA GLY A 36 -24.32 -15.74 -0.63
C GLY A 36 -24.37 -17.25 -0.77
N GLY A 37 -23.50 -17.93 -0.03
CA GLY A 37 -23.02 -19.26 -0.34
C GLY A 37 -24.08 -20.21 -0.87
N ASP A 38 -23.86 -20.73 -2.07
CA ASP A 38 -24.58 -21.91 -2.53
C ASP A 38 -23.99 -23.13 -1.78
N PHE A 39 -24.86 -24.02 -1.30
CA PHE A 39 -24.55 -25.14 -0.39
C PHE A 39 -23.53 -26.16 -0.95
N GLU A 40 -23.10 -26.00 -2.21
CA GLU A 40 -22.10 -26.83 -2.90
C GLU A 40 -20.72 -26.18 -3.05
N THR A 41 -20.54 -24.94 -2.57
CA THR A 41 -19.27 -24.23 -2.74
C THR A 41 -18.21 -24.85 -1.84
N ASP A 42 -17.15 -25.39 -2.44
CA ASP A 42 -16.05 -26.09 -1.78
C ASP A 42 -15.31 -25.18 -0.78
N LEU A 43 -15.82 -25.16 0.46
CA LEU A 43 -15.39 -24.29 1.57
C LEU A 43 -13.87 -24.30 1.78
N SER A 44 -13.20 -25.40 1.41
CA SER A 44 -11.75 -25.56 1.53
C SER A 44 -10.95 -24.66 0.57
N LEU A 45 -11.48 -24.37 -0.61
CA LEU A 45 -10.84 -23.53 -1.63
C LEU A 45 -11.07 -22.05 -1.34
N GLU A 46 -12.27 -21.70 -0.88
CA GLU A 46 -12.63 -20.34 -0.49
C GLU A 46 -11.80 -19.85 0.71
N ASP A 47 -11.58 -20.73 1.68
CA ASP A 47 -10.82 -20.43 2.89
C ASP A 47 -9.32 -20.19 2.59
N ARG A 48 -8.75 -20.92 1.62
CA ARG A 48 -7.37 -20.67 1.12
C ARG A 48 -7.27 -19.36 0.36
N SER A 49 -8.25 -19.06 -0.49
CA SER A 49 -8.32 -17.81 -1.25
C SER A 49 -8.41 -16.59 -0.32
N THR A 50 -9.27 -16.66 0.70
CA THR A 50 -9.45 -15.63 1.71
C THR A 50 -8.18 -15.41 2.54
N LYS A 51 -7.50 -16.48 2.97
CA LYS A 51 -6.21 -16.39 3.66
C LYS A 51 -5.14 -15.70 2.82
N ARG A 52 -5.06 -16.02 1.52
CA ARG A 52 -4.12 -15.37 0.59
C ARG A 52 -4.45 -13.89 0.39
N ARG A 53 -5.72 -13.55 0.17
CA ARG A 53 -6.19 -12.15 0.04
C ARG A 53 -5.90 -11.33 1.30
N ASN A 54 -6.18 -11.88 2.49
CA ASN A 54 -5.84 -11.22 3.76
C ASN A 54 -4.33 -10.99 3.92
N LYS A 55 -3.49 -11.94 3.50
CA LYS A 55 -2.03 -11.75 3.51
C LYS A 55 -1.61 -10.62 2.57
N LEU A 56 -2.17 -10.56 1.37
CA LEU A 56 -1.88 -9.50 0.39
C LEU A 56 -2.38 -8.13 0.87
N LEU A 57 -3.54 -8.08 1.54
CA LEU A 57 -4.06 -6.87 2.16
C LEU A 57 -3.11 -6.36 3.25
N ARG A 58 -2.63 -7.24 4.14
CA ARG A 58 -1.62 -6.89 5.16
C ARG A 58 -0.34 -6.36 4.52
N VAL A 59 0.14 -6.98 3.45
CA VAL A 59 1.31 -6.50 2.70
C VAL A 59 1.05 -5.11 2.13
N GLY A 60 -0.11 -4.87 1.52
CA GLY A 60 -0.51 -3.55 1.04
C GLY A 60 -0.50 -2.48 2.13
N VAL A 61 -1.04 -2.80 3.32
CA VAL A 61 -1.01 -1.91 4.50
C VAL A 61 0.42 -1.60 4.93
N TYR A 62 1.32 -2.59 4.97
CA TYR A 62 2.72 -2.33 5.29
C TYR A 62 3.39 -1.40 4.27
N ILE A 63 3.11 -1.56 2.98
CA ILE A 63 3.62 -0.67 1.92
C ILE A 63 3.14 0.77 2.13
N VAL A 64 1.86 0.97 2.49
CA VAL A 64 1.31 2.30 2.81
C VAL A 64 2.01 2.91 4.02
N LEU A 65 2.24 2.13 5.08
CA LEU A 65 2.94 2.60 6.27
C LEU A 65 4.39 2.99 5.96
N THR A 66 5.10 2.19 5.16
CA THR A 66 6.46 2.51 4.72
C THR A 66 6.50 3.77 3.85
N GLY A 67 5.57 3.92 2.90
CA GLY A 67 5.46 5.12 2.07
C GLY A 67 5.20 6.38 2.90
N SER A 68 4.26 6.31 3.84
CA SER A 68 3.95 7.39 4.79
C SER A 68 5.14 7.72 5.69
N PHE A 69 5.88 6.70 6.15
CA PHE A 69 7.08 6.89 6.96
C PHE A 69 8.20 7.59 6.17
N LEU A 70 8.42 7.22 4.91
CA LEU A 70 9.39 7.90 4.05
C LEU A 70 9.02 9.37 3.80
N GLN A 71 7.74 9.67 3.62
CA GLN A 71 7.27 11.06 3.54
C GLN A 71 7.52 11.82 4.85
N PHE A 72 7.26 11.20 6.00
CA PHE A 72 7.54 11.78 7.30
C PHE A 72 9.03 12.09 7.46
N VAL A 73 9.92 11.13 7.14
CA VAL A 73 11.37 11.31 7.17
C VAL A 73 11.83 12.42 6.20
N SER A 74 11.19 12.52 5.02
CA SER A 74 11.52 13.58 4.06
C SER A 74 11.32 14.99 4.61
N ASN A 75 10.40 15.19 5.57
CA ASN A 75 10.19 16.48 6.22
C ASN A 75 11.34 16.88 7.16
N PHE A 76 12.19 15.93 7.58
CA PHE A 76 13.36 16.21 8.41
C PHE A 76 14.65 16.37 7.59
N LEU A 77 14.61 16.11 6.28
CA LEU A 77 15.75 16.33 5.41
C LEU A 77 15.87 17.83 5.10
N PRO A 78 17.06 18.43 5.24
CA PRO A 78 17.27 19.82 4.89
C PRO A 78 16.95 20.00 3.39
N PRO A 79 16.23 21.07 3.00
CA PRO A 79 16.13 21.42 1.59
C PRO A 79 17.53 21.62 1.04
N VAL A 80 17.74 21.23 -0.22
CA VAL A 80 18.97 21.63 -0.93
C VAL A 80 18.87 23.13 -1.12
N ASP A 81 19.41 23.88 -0.16
CA ASP A 81 19.38 25.33 -0.20
C ASP A 81 20.01 25.80 -1.51
N ALA A 82 19.23 26.60 -2.23
CA ALA A 82 19.70 27.54 -3.24
C ALA A 82 20.48 28.69 -2.58
N THR A 83 21.33 28.41 -1.59
CA THR A 83 22.33 29.36 -1.04
C THR A 83 23.61 29.24 -1.86
N ALA A 84 23.44 29.43 -3.17
CA ALA A 84 24.51 29.84 -4.07
C ALA A 84 24.19 31.26 -4.53
N THR A 85 24.28 32.21 -3.59
CA THR A 85 24.55 33.63 -3.88
C THR A 85 25.56 34.10 -2.86
#